data_AF-A0A552EHE9-F1
#
_entry.id   AF-A0A552EHE9-F1
#
_cell.length_a   1.000
_cell.length_b   1.000
_cell.length_c   1.000
_cell.angle_alpha   90.00
_cell.angle_beta   90.00
_cell.angle_gamma   90.00
#
_symmetry.space_group_name_H-M   'P 1'
#
loop_
_entity.id
_entity.type
_entity.pdbx_description
1 polymer ?
#
loop_
_entity_poly.entity_id
_entity_poly.type
_entity_poly.pdbx_seq_one_letter_code
_entity_poly.pdbx_strand_id
1 'polypeptide(L)'
;RQDILELIETILIYKLPKLTRKEIEKMFSLSDLRETKVYQEALEEGREEGREEGELSAKKSLILRQINLKLGSIPLKLEQKIKQLNPNQLDNLALALLNFSDLEDLHQWLN
;
A
#
# COMPACT_ATOMS: atom_id res chain seq x y z
N ARG A 1 -42.95 -2.07 5.30
CA ARG A 1 -41.79 -1.31 5.84
C ARG A 1 -40.58 -2.23 5.97
N GLN A 2 -40.74 -3.42 6.55
CA GLN A 2 -39.72 -4.48 6.58
C GLN A 2 -39.21 -4.85 5.17
N ASP A 3 -40.12 -5.10 4.22
CA ASP A 3 -39.79 -5.52 2.85
C ASP A 3 -38.92 -4.51 2.07
N ILE A 4 -39.07 -3.21 2.37
CA ILE A 4 -38.25 -2.15 1.74
C ILE A 4 -36.83 -2.19 2.29
N LEU A 5 -36.66 -2.44 3.59
CA LEU A 5 -35.35 -2.56 4.20
C LEU A 5 -34.61 -3.80 3.70
N GLU A 6 -35.30 -4.94 3.60
CA GLU A 6 -34.73 -6.19 3.04
C GLU A 6 -34.30 -6.02 1.58
N LEU A 7 -35.09 -5.30 0.78
CA LEU A 7 -34.72 -4.97 -0.59
C LEU A 7 -33.47 -4.07 -0.65
N ILE A 8 -33.40 -3.05 0.21
CA ILE A 8 -32.24 -2.14 0.27
C ILE A 8 -30.98 -2.92 0.68
N GLU A 9 -31.07 -3.77 1.69
CA GLU A 9 -29.96 -4.62 2.14
C GLU A 9 -29.49 -5.56 1.03
N THR A 10 -30.44 -6.21 0.33
CA THR A 10 -30.14 -7.09 -0.81
C THR A 10 -29.40 -6.33 -1.91
N ILE A 11 -29.83 -5.10 -2.22
CA ILE A 11 -29.19 -4.27 -3.23
C ILE A 11 -27.78 -3.85 -2.78
N LEU A 12 -27.62 -3.38 -1.55
CA LEU A 12 -26.35 -2.92 -0.98
C LEU A 12 -25.29 -4.04 -0.96
N ILE A 13 -25.67 -5.25 -0.55
CA ILE A 13 -24.73 -6.36 -0.37
C ILE A 13 -24.44 -7.09 -1.69
N TYR A 14 -25.45 -7.31 -2.54
CA TYR A 14 -25.29 -8.22 -3.68
C TYR A 14 -25.21 -7.53 -5.03
N LYS A 15 -25.85 -6.36 -5.19
CA LYS A 15 -25.87 -5.65 -6.47
C LYS A 15 -24.80 -4.57 -6.56
N LEU A 16 -24.75 -3.63 -5.62
CA LEU A 16 -23.85 -2.47 -5.71
C LEU A 16 -22.35 -2.83 -5.81
N PRO A 17 -21.81 -3.84 -5.09
CA PRO A 17 -20.38 -4.17 -5.16
C PRO A 17 -19.91 -4.67 -6.54
N LYS A 18 -20.86 -5.07 -7.40
CA LYS A 18 -20.59 -5.53 -8.77
C LYS A 18 -20.72 -4.43 -9.80
N LEU A 19 -21.17 -3.24 -9.39
CA LEU A 19 -21.39 -2.10 -10.26
C LEU A 19 -20.27 -1.09 -10.07
N THR A 20 -19.88 -0.46 -11.17
CA THR A 20 -19.01 0.70 -11.12
C THR A 20 -19.76 1.91 -10.56
N ARG A 21 -19.02 2.88 -10.03
CA ARG A 21 -19.57 4.17 -9.59
C ARG A 21 -20.53 4.80 -10.61
N LYS A 22 -20.15 4.81 -11.89
CA LYS A 22 -20.95 5.40 -12.97
C LYS A 22 -22.28 4.66 -13.19
N GLU A 23 -22.28 3.35 -13.03
CA GLU A 23 -23.49 2.53 -13.14
C GLU A 23 -24.43 2.77 -11.95
N ILE A 24 -23.89 2.94 -10.75
CA ILE A 24 -24.65 3.30 -9.54
C ILE A 24 -25.28 4.69 -9.69
N GLU A 25 -24.50 5.69 -10.12
CA GLU A 25 -24.98 7.05 -10.38
C GLU A 25 -26.16 7.03 -11.37
N LYS A 26 -26.02 6.27 -12.46
CA LYS A 26 -27.10 6.08 -13.45
C LYS A 26 -28.32 5.35 -12.88
N MET A 27 -28.11 4.29 -12.08
CA MET A 27 -29.19 3.48 -11.51
C MET A 27 -30.09 4.27 -10.57
N PHE A 28 -29.51 5.18 -9.78
CA PHE A 28 -30.24 5.98 -8.80
C PHE A 28 -30.48 7.44 -9.24
N SER A 29 -30.14 7.79 -10.48
CA SER A 29 -30.24 9.16 -11.02
C SER A 29 -29.52 10.19 -10.14
N LEU A 30 -28.36 9.82 -9.59
CA LEU A 30 -27.55 10.69 -8.75
C LEU A 30 -26.75 11.67 -9.63
N SER A 31 -26.63 12.92 -9.18
CA SER A 31 -25.81 13.94 -9.84
C SER A 31 -24.30 13.65 -9.69
N ASP A 32 -23.86 13.29 -8.48
CA ASP A 32 -22.49 12.87 -8.21
C ASP A 32 -22.42 12.00 -6.93
N LEU A 33 -21.94 10.74 -7.02
CA LEU A 33 -21.76 9.89 -5.83
C LEU A 33 -20.66 10.41 -4.91
N ARG A 34 -19.77 11.27 -5.42
CA ARG A 34 -18.64 11.81 -4.68
C ARG A 34 -19.02 12.75 -3.54
N GLU A 35 -20.22 13.31 -3.59
CA GLU A 35 -20.75 14.16 -2.53
C GLU A 35 -21.21 13.35 -1.31
N THR A 36 -21.34 12.03 -1.44
CA THR A 36 -21.73 11.16 -0.32
C THR A 36 -20.61 11.03 0.71
N LYS A 37 -21.00 10.89 1.97
CA LYS A 37 -20.05 10.68 3.08
C LYS A 37 -19.22 9.41 2.91
N VAL A 38 -19.87 8.31 2.53
CA VAL A 38 -19.20 7.02 2.27
C VAL A 38 -18.10 7.16 1.23
N TYR A 39 -18.32 7.94 0.17
CA TYR A 39 -17.27 8.18 -0.83
C TYR A 39 -16.11 9.03 -0.28
N GLN A 40 -16.41 10.08 0.48
CA GLN A 40 -15.39 10.96 1.04
C GLN A 40 -14.50 10.23 2.06
N GLU A 41 -15.11 9.42 2.91
CA GLU A 41 -14.42 8.58 3.89
C GLU A 41 -13.51 7.56 3.19
N ALA A 42 -14.04 6.82 2.20
CA ALA A 42 -13.23 5.87 1.43
C ALA A 42 -12.08 6.55 0.65
N LEU A 43 -12.26 7.79 0.19
CA LEU A 43 -11.19 8.56 -0.45
C LEU A 43 -10.12 9.01 0.56
N GLU A 44 -10.51 9.34 1.79
CA GLU A 44 -9.60 9.70 2.87
C GLU A 44 -8.79 8.48 3.33
N GLU A 45 -9.44 7.35 3.57
CA GLU A 45 -8.79 6.06 3.87
C GLU A 45 -7.80 5.68 2.76
N GLY A 46 -8.21 5.73 1.50
CA GLY A 46 -7.32 5.41 0.37
C GLY A 46 -6.14 6.38 0.22
N ARG A 47 -6.28 7.64 0.65
CA ARG A 47 -5.15 8.60 0.69
C ARG A 47 -4.18 8.28 1.81
N GLU A 48 -4.68 7.87 2.96
CA GLU A 48 -3.85 7.46 4.09
C GLU A 48 -3.07 6.19 3.76
N GLU A 49 -3.74 5.14 3.27
CA GLU A 49 -3.11 3.91 2.79
C GLU A 49 -2.07 4.21 1.70
N GLY A 50 -2.43 5.02 0.71
CA GLY A 50 -1.51 5.41 -0.38
C GLY A 50 -0.29 6.18 0.11
N ARG A 51 -0.42 7.00 1.17
CA ARG A 51 0.72 7.69 1.79
C ARG A 51 1.64 6.69 2.48
N GLU A 52 1.09 5.76 3.25
CA GLU A 52 1.86 4.73 3.97
C GLU A 52 2.59 3.80 3.00
N GLU A 53 1.91 3.30 1.96
CA GLU A 53 2.52 2.49 0.91
C GLU A 53 3.61 3.26 0.15
N GLY A 54 3.35 4.54 -0.15
CA GLY A 54 4.29 5.43 -0.82
C GLY A 54 5.57 5.65 0.01
N GLU A 55 5.43 5.93 1.30
CA GLU A 55 6.54 6.08 2.23
C GLU A 55 7.38 4.79 2.34
N LEU A 56 6.72 3.64 2.46
CA LEU A 56 7.40 2.34 2.51
C LEU A 56 8.15 2.03 1.20
N SER A 57 7.52 2.28 0.06
CA SER A 57 8.13 2.07 -1.26
C SER A 57 9.35 2.99 -1.45
N ALA A 58 9.23 4.27 -1.10
CA ALA A 58 10.33 5.23 -1.15
C ALA A 58 11.49 4.81 -0.24
N LYS A 59 11.20 4.37 0.99
CA LYS A 59 12.19 3.88 1.94
C LYS A 59 12.95 2.66 1.40
N LYS A 60 12.25 1.66 0.86
CA LYS A 60 12.86 0.47 0.23
C LYS A 60 13.76 0.87 -0.94
N SER A 61 13.27 1.73 -1.84
CA SER A 61 14.04 2.21 -2.98
C SER A 61 15.32 2.94 -2.56
N LEU A 62 15.21 3.82 -1.55
CA LEU A 62 16.34 4.58 -1.03
C LEU A 62 17.40 3.66 -0.40
N ILE A 63 17.00 2.68 0.39
CA ILE A 63 17.92 1.72 1.01
C ILE A 63 18.63 0.89 -0.07
N LEU A 64 17.90 0.37 -1.05
CA LEU A 64 18.51 -0.38 -2.16
C LEU A 64 19.51 0.47 -2.95
N ARG A 65 19.20 1.75 -3.17
CA ARG A 65 20.13 2.69 -3.81
C ARG A 65 21.37 2.94 -2.96
N GLN A 66 21.22 3.12 -1.64
CA GLN A 66 22.37 3.28 -0.73
C GLN A 66 23.26 2.05 -0.71
N ILE A 67 22.67 0.84 -0.67
CA ILE A 67 23.41 -0.42 -0.74
C ILE A 67 24.19 -0.51 -2.05
N ASN A 68 23.55 -0.25 -3.18
CA ASN A 68 24.22 -0.28 -4.48
C ASN A 68 25.35 0.75 -4.60
N LEU A 69 25.21 1.93 -3.97
CA LEU A 69 26.26 2.95 -3.96
C LEU A 69 27.44 2.56 -3.08
N LYS A 70 27.19 1.92 -1.94
CA LYS A 70 28.23 1.61 -0.95
C LYS A 70 28.93 0.28 -1.21
N LEU A 71 28.17 -0.74 -1.58
CA LEU A 71 28.64 -2.13 -1.72
C LEU A 71 28.68 -2.61 -3.17
N GLY A 72 28.23 -1.79 -4.12
CA GLY A 72 28.08 -2.18 -5.52
C GLY A 72 26.81 -3.01 -5.76
N SER A 73 26.70 -3.57 -6.96
CA SER A 73 25.53 -4.35 -7.36
C SER A 73 25.33 -5.57 -6.47
N ILE A 74 24.16 -5.69 -5.84
CA ILE A 74 23.79 -6.86 -5.03
C ILE A 74 23.11 -7.97 -5.84
N PRO A 75 23.23 -9.24 -5.42
CA PRO A 75 22.46 -10.34 -6.00
C PRO A 75 20.94 -10.17 -5.81
N LEU A 76 20.15 -10.58 -6.81
CA LEU A 76 18.68 -10.50 -6.78
C LEU A 76 18.05 -11.15 -5.54
N LYS A 77 18.65 -12.23 -5.02
CA LYS A 77 18.19 -12.90 -3.79
C LYS A 77 18.24 -12.00 -2.57
N LEU A 78 19.28 -11.17 -2.43
CA LEU A 78 19.37 -10.21 -1.32
C LEU A 78 18.39 -9.07 -1.51
N GLU A 79 18.25 -8.58 -2.74
CA GLU A 79 17.28 -7.53 -3.06
C GLU A 79 15.85 -7.97 -2.69
N GLN A 80 15.48 -9.23 -2.99
CA GLN A 80 14.18 -9.79 -2.61
C GLN A 80 14.01 -9.89 -1.09
N LYS A 81 15.04 -10.32 -0.34
CA LYS A 81 15.01 -10.31 1.13
C LYS A 81 14.77 -8.90 1.67
N ILE A 82 15.50 -7.90 1.15
CA ILE A 82 15.36 -6.50 1.58
C ILE A 82 13.95 -5.97 1.29
N LYS A 83 13.37 -6.30 0.13
CA LYS A 83 11.99 -5.91 -0.23
C LYS A 83 10.92 -6.52 0.69
N GLN A 84 11.22 -7.62 1.37
CA GLN A 84 10.33 -8.28 2.33
C GLN A 84 10.47 -7.75 3.76
N LEU A 85 11.49 -6.91 4.03
CA LEU A 85 11.66 -6.31 5.35
C LEU A 85 10.51 -5.36 5.69
N ASN A 86 10.13 -5.35 6.96
CA ASN A 86 9.15 -4.42 7.51
C ASN A 86 9.78 -3.02 7.74
N PRO A 87 8.96 -1.97 7.97
CA PRO A 87 9.46 -0.60 8.10
C PRO A 87 10.54 -0.39 9.16
N ASN A 88 10.45 -1.08 10.29
CA ASN A 88 11.42 -0.99 11.39
C ASN A 88 12.74 -1.68 11.06
N GLN A 89 12.68 -2.84 10.39
CA GLN A 89 13.86 -3.53 9.89
C GLN A 89 14.59 -2.69 8.83
N LEU A 90 13.84 -1.99 7.98
CA LEU A 90 14.41 -1.06 7.01
C LEU A 90 15.13 0.12 7.67
N ASP A 91 14.58 0.69 8.76
CA ASP A 91 15.27 1.73 9.54
C ASP A 91 16.57 1.21 10.16
N ASN A 92 16.51 0.03 10.78
CA ASN A 92 17.69 -0.59 11.37
C ASN A 92 18.75 -0.91 10.32
N LEU A 93 18.35 -1.38 9.14
CA LEU A 93 19.25 -1.61 8.01
C LEU A 93 19.88 -0.30 7.53
N ALA A 94 19.11 0.78 7.42
CA ALA A 94 19.64 2.08 7.00
C ALA A 94 20.74 2.60 7.95
N LEU A 95 20.57 2.40 9.26
CA LEU A 95 21.59 2.77 10.25
C LEU A 95 22.79 1.82 10.22
N ALA A 96 22.56 0.51 10.17
CA ALA A 96 23.61 -0.51 10.13
C ALA A 96 24.50 -0.35 8.88
N LEU A 97 23.89 0.00 7.74
CA LEU A 97 24.56 0.21 6.47
C LEU A 97 25.69 1.26 6.56
N LEU A 98 25.58 2.24 7.47
CA LEU A 98 26.65 3.23 7.70
C LEU A 98 27.96 2.59 8.17
N ASN A 99 27.89 1.44 8.84
CA ASN A 99 29.04 0.72 9.38
C ASN A 99 29.50 -0.47 8.52
N PHE A 100 28.78 -0.83 7.45
CA PHE A 100 29.19 -1.90 6.56
C PHE A 100 30.47 -1.53 5.80
N SER A 101 31.35 -2.50 5.60
CA SER A 101 32.58 -2.39 4.81
C SER A 101 32.47 -3.14 3.49
N ASP A 102 31.74 -4.26 3.47
CA ASP A 102 31.57 -5.10 2.29
C ASP A 102 30.19 -5.80 2.24
N LEU A 103 30.01 -6.65 1.22
CA LEU A 103 28.77 -7.42 1.02
C LEU A 103 28.56 -8.50 2.08
N GLU A 104 29.61 -8.99 2.74
CA GLU A 104 29.49 -10.03 3.77
C GLU A 104 28.75 -9.47 5.00
N ASP A 105 29.02 -8.22 5.39
CA ASP A 105 28.29 -7.55 6.47
C ASP A 105 26.77 -7.53 6.23
N LEU A 106 26.37 -7.24 4.98
CA LEU A 106 24.96 -7.26 4.57
C LEU A 106 24.40 -8.70 4.60
N HIS A 107 25.17 -9.67 4.13
CA HIS A 107 24.79 -11.08 4.17
C HIS A 107 24.55 -11.58 5.60
N GLN A 108 25.44 -11.23 6.53
CA GLN A 108 25.32 -11.58 7.94
C GLN A 108 24.12 -10.90 8.61
N TRP A 109 23.87 -9.63 8.30
CA TRP A 109 22.73 -8.90 8.86
C TRP A 109 21.36 -9.45 8.39
N LEU A 110 21.29 -9.97 7.15
CA LEU A 110 20.05 -10.50 6.54
C LEU A 110 19.76 -11.99 6.85
N ASN A 111 20.59 -12.64 7.66
CA ASN A 111 20.42 -14.02 8.11
C ASN A 111 20.00 -14.07 9.58
#